data_AF-X1DHP8-F1
#
_entry.id   AF-X1DHP8-F1
#
_cell.length_a   1.000
_cell.length_b   1.000
_cell.length_c   1.000
_cell.angle_alpha   90.00
_cell.angle_beta   90.00
_cell.angle_gamma   90.00
#
_symmetry.space_group_name_H-M   'P 1'
#
loop_
_entity.id
_entity.type
_entity.pdbx_description
1 polymer ?
#
loop_
_entity_poly.entity_id
_entity_poly.type
_entity_poly.pdbx_seq_one_letter_code
_entity_poly.pdbx_strand_id
1 'polypeptide(L)' 'RLGAAAVEHLLKGETSKMVGLIGNKIEATDLEEVLSQQKTIKQNLYKLALVLAK' A
#
# COMPACT_ATOMS: atom_id res chain seq x y z
N ARG A 1 -0.37 -2.87 14.08
CA ARG A 1 0.79 -3.09 13.18
C ARG A 1 1.18 -1.81 12.46
N LEU A 2 0.37 -1.28 11.53
CA LEU A 2 0.73 -0.06 10.78
C LEU A 2 0.89 1.19 11.66
N GLY A 3 -0.01 1.42 12.63
CA GLY A 3 0.12 2.55 13.56
C GLY A 3 1.40 2.50 14.41
N ALA A 4 1.84 1.31 14.83
CA ALA A 4 3.09 1.15 15.57
C ALA A 4 4.30 1.51 14.69
N ALA A 5 4.34 1.01 13.46
CA ALA A 5 5.36 1.38 12.49
C ALA A 5 5.35 2.90 12.19
N ALA A 6 4.18 3.53 12.09
CA ALA A 6 4.08 4.98 11.93
C ALA A 6 4.72 5.72 13.11
N VAL A 7 4.49 5.27 14.35
CA VAL A 7 5.14 5.83 15.55
C VAL A 7 6.65 5.62 15.50
N GLU A 8 7.14 4.45 15.08
CA GLU A 8 8.59 4.20 14.94
C GLU A 8 9.25 5.16 13.94
N HIS A 9 8.59 5.46 12.82
CA HIS A 9 9.09 6.44 11.85
C HIS A 9 9.07 7.87 12.41
N LEU A 10 8.02 8.24 13.15
CA LEU A 10 7.97 9.54 13.85
C LEU A 10 9.10 9.67 14.90
N LEU A 11 9.40 8.62 15.65
CA LEU A 11 10.50 8.59 16.62
C LEU A 11 11.87 8.75 15.96
N LYS A 12 12.02 8.34 14.70
CA LYS A 12 13.24 8.54 13.88
C LYS A 12 13.31 9.93 13.26
N GLY A 13 12.30 10.79 13.47
CA GLY A 13 12.21 12.12 12.86
C GLY A 13 11.80 12.10 11.39
N GLU A 14 11.35 10.95 10.87
CA GLU A 14 10.89 10.84 9.50
C GLU A 14 9.49 11.45 9.37
N THR A 15 9.26 12.17 8.27
CA THR A 15 8.01 12.88 7.99
C THR A 15 7.58 12.65 6.54
N SER A 16 6.37 13.05 6.18
CA SER A 16 5.87 12.98 4.79
C SER A 16 5.90 11.58 4.17
N LYS A 17 5.71 10.54 4.99
CA LYS A 17 5.62 9.14 4.55
C LYS A 17 4.26 8.54 4.88
N MET A 18 3.78 7.66 4.00
CA MET A 18 2.63 6.80 4.26
C MET A 18 3.11 5.40 4.63
N VAL A 19 2.58 4.84 5.71
CA VAL A 19 2.83 3.45 6.10
C VAL A 19 1.75 2.54 5.53
N GLY A 20 2.14 1.48 4.84
CA GLY A 20 1.23 0.55 4.16
C GLY A 20 1.75 -0.89 4.14
N LEU A 21 0.99 -1.76 3.46
CA LEU A 21 1.41 -3.13 3.16
C LEU A 21 1.70 -3.29 1.67
N ILE A 22 2.94 -3.66 1.33
CA ILE A 22 3.36 -4.01 -0.02
C ILE A 22 3.95 -5.42 0.02
N GLY A 23 3.36 -6.34 -0.76
CA GLY A 23 3.86 -7.72 -0.80
C GLY A 23 3.92 -8.42 0.57
N ASN A 24 2.93 -8.15 1.44
CA ASN A 24 2.86 -8.66 2.83
C ASN A 24 3.93 -8.11 3.80
N LYS A 25 4.64 -7.04 3.42
CA LYS A 25 5.60 -6.33 4.27
C LYS A 25 5.08 -4.94 4.62
N ILE A 26 5.37 -4.49 5.84
CA ILE A 26 5.05 -3.12 6.26
C ILE A 26 6.15 -2.22 5.70
N GLU A 27 5.76 -1.24 4.90
CA GLU A 27 6.68 -0.32 4.23
C GLU A 27 6.24 1.12 4.52
N ALA A 28 7.21 2.03 4.62
CA ALA A 28 6.98 3.48 4.65
C ALA A 28 7.45 4.09 3.33
N THR A 29 6.51 4.62 2.56
CA THR A 29 6.75 5.18 1.22
C THR A 29 6.54 6.69 1.24
N ASP A 30 7.34 7.43 0.47
CA ASP A 30 7.19 8.88 0.40
C ASP A 30 5.82 9.27 -0.15
N LEU A 31 5.20 10.27 0.48
CA LEU A 31 3.82 10.64 0.17
C LEU A 31 3.68 11.17 -1.26
N GLU A 32 4.69 11.86 -1.79
CA GLU A 32 4.72 12.30 -3.19
C GLU A 32 4.69 11.12 -4.16
N GLU A 33 5.46 10.07 -3.89
CA GLU A 33 5.46 8.84 -4.70
C GLU A 33 4.08 8.19 -4.67
N VAL A 34 3.49 8.05 -3.48
CA VAL A 34 2.16 7.44 -3.32
C VAL A 34 1.10 8.22 -4.09
N LEU A 35 1.10 9.55 -3.98
CA LEU A 35 0.12 10.42 -4.63
C LEU A 35 0.31 10.50 -6.16
N SER A 36 1.53 10.25 -6.66
CA SER A 36 1.82 10.19 -8.09
C SER A 36 1.24 8.95 -8.78
N GLN A 37 0.90 7.91 -8.02
CA GLN A 37 0.48 6.62 -8.55
C GLN A 37 -1.05 6.43 -8.52
N GLN A 38 -1.60 5.90 -9.61
CA GLN A 38 -3.00 5.48 -9.65
C GLN A 38 -3.14 4.04 -9.16
N LYS A 39 -4.06 3.80 -8.22
CA LYS A 39 -4.36 2.44 -7.74
C LYS A 39 -4.99 1.60 -8.85
N THR A 40 -4.34 0.49 -9.19
CA THR A 40 -4.85 -0.51 -10.14
C THR A 40 -5.34 -1.78 -9.43
N ILE A 41 -6.16 -2.56 -10.14
CA ILE A 41 -6.60 -3.90 -9.73
C ILE A 41 -6.02 -4.96 -10.66
N LYS A 42 -5.93 -6.20 -10.16
CA LYS A 42 -5.47 -7.36 -10.95
C LYS A 42 -6.54 -7.77 -11.97
N GLN A 43 -6.39 -7.30 -13.21
CA GLN A 43 -7.36 -7.52 -14.28
C GLN A 43 -7.60 -9.00 -14.60
N ASN A 44 -6.59 -9.85 -14.45
CA ASN A 44 -6.73 -11.30 -14.62
C ASN A 44 -7.68 -11.92 -13.57
N LEU A 45 -7.61 -11.47 -12.31
CA LEU A 45 -8.48 -11.96 -11.25
C LEU A 45 -9.93 -11.51 -11.47
N TYR A 46 -10.13 -10.27 -11.92
CA TYR A 46 -11.44 -9.77 -12.30
C TYR A 46 -12.06 -10.60 -13.44
N LYS A 47 -11.30 -10.85 -14.50
CA LYS A 47 -11.74 -11.69 -15.63
C LYS A 47 -12.05 -13.13 -15.20
N LEU A 48 -11.23 -13.71 -14.32
CA LEU A 48 -11.48 -15.05 -13.78
C LEU A 48 -12.82 -15.11 -13.04
N ALA A 49 -13.12 -14.12 -12.20
CA ALA A 49 -14.39 -14.06 -11.48
C ALA A 49 -15.61 -14.06 -12.42
N LEU A 50 -15.52 -13.35 -13.56
CA LEU A 50 -16.59 -13.33 -14.57
C LEU A 50 -16.80 -14.68 -15.27
N VAL A 51 -15.73 -15.46 -15.45
CA VAL A 51 -15.82 -16.80 -16.05
C VAL A 51 -16.47 -17.79 -15.06
N LEU A 52 -16.07 -17.72 -13.79
CA LEU A 52 -16.55 -18.64 -12.74
C LEU A 52 -17.99 -18.36 -12.27
N ALA A 53 -18.54 -17.19 -12.59
CA ALA A 53 -19.91 -16.81 -12.22
C ALA A 53 -20.99 -17.31 -13.20
N LYS A 54 -20.61 -18.07 -14.24
CA LYS A 54 -21.52 -18.73 -15.19
C LYS A 54 -21.77 -20.17 -14.78
#